data_AF-A0A9W6AFG8-F1
#
_entry.id   AF-A0A9W6AFG8-F1
#
_cell.length_a   1.000
_cell.length_b   1.000
_cell.length_c   1.000
_cell.angle_alpha   90.00
_cell.angle_beta   90.00
_cell.angle_gamma   90.00
#
_symmetry.space_group_name_H-M   'P 1'
#
loop_
_entity.id
_entity.type
_entity.pdbx_description
1 polymer ?
#
loop_
_entity_poly.entity_id
_entity_poly.type
_entity_poly.pdbx_seq_one_letter_code
_entity_poly.pdbx_strand_id
1 'polypeptide(L)'
;MTLALTLPMVAASNVTDTCSSRRHLSSVIFQVLESIRLQDPDILPLATIYKATENSHPSSPAMMTAWRTITEVEAPAMLAIDTVQNSVYFISAISEGSRSRSILRGRIQVVDWLITELELFINRSRGDDGFAFSVEELYANYQTLMSLPAGQKKANRETLEALGKALWNPSDNFTATVSDNCQFTEVGWKVVDTGTYGNGSTNPLGCSWDSTRPYDPDARANLVIDEELGFVVSSGMVQGKVYPYYGNISTFIPDSMHTQQDAQEVWINTVKGQGSVSLLSPTEATGENMEVVQYYNDELQALQLNVFLTGPNMTSAWL
;
A
#
# COMPACT_ATOMS: atom_id res chain seq x y z
N MET A 1 -49.88 -32.07 34.69
CA MET A 1 -49.05 -31.15 35.50
C MET A 1 -47.65 -31.22 34.91
N THR A 2 -47.38 -30.35 33.94
CA THR A 2 -46.17 -30.39 33.12
C THR A 2 -45.36 -29.16 33.50
N LEU A 3 -44.24 -29.36 34.19
CA LEU A 3 -43.35 -28.29 34.64
C LEU A 3 -42.51 -27.83 33.43
N ALA A 4 -42.80 -26.64 32.91
CA ALA A 4 -41.95 -25.99 31.93
C ALA A 4 -40.88 -25.17 32.66
N LEU A 5 -39.62 -25.59 32.56
CA LEU A 5 -38.47 -24.80 33.01
C LEU A 5 -38.17 -23.73 31.95
N THR A 6 -38.42 -22.47 32.27
CA THR A 6 -37.92 -21.32 31.50
C THR A 6 -36.54 -20.95 32.02
N LEU A 7 -35.51 -21.16 31.20
CA LEU A 7 -34.16 -20.64 31.45
C LEU A 7 -34.10 -19.16 31.03
N PRO A 8 -33.51 -18.27 31.84
CA PRO A 8 -33.33 -16.87 31.46
C PRO A 8 -32.21 -16.78 30.42
N MET A 9 -32.54 -16.17 29.28
CA MET A 9 -31.58 -15.84 28.24
C MET A 9 -30.78 -14.62 28.71
N VAL A 10 -29.51 -14.84 29.08
CA VAL A 10 -28.57 -13.77 29.39
C VAL A 10 -28.24 -13.06 28.08
N ALA A 11 -28.59 -11.78 27.98
CA ALA A 11 -28.19 -10.93 26.87
C ALA A 11 -26.66 -10.73 26.94
N ALA A 12 -25.95 -11.21 25.92
CA ALA A 12 -24.53 -10.96 25.77
C ALA A 12 -24.30 -9.49 25.38
N SER A 13 -23.53 -8.79 26.20
CA SER A 13 -23.07 -7.43 25.93
C SER A 13 -21.97 -7.44 24.84
N ASN A 14 -22.21 -6.75 23.72
CA ASN A 14 -21.37 -6.67 22.51
C ASN A 14 -20.02 -5.91 22.66
N VAL A 15 -19.35 -5.96 23.81
CA VAL A 15 -18.05 -5.29 24.01
C VAL A 15 -16.87 -6.27 23.79
N THR A 16 -17.14 -7.53 23.45
CA THR A 16 -16.12 -8.58 23.29
C THR A 16 -15.72 -8.90 21.84
N ASP A 17 -16.33 -8.27 20.83
CA ASP A 17 -16.22 -8.73 19.43
C ASP A 17 -15.21 -7.98 18.54
N THR A 18 -14.89 -6.72 18.85
CA THR A 18 -13.92 -5.92 18.07
C THR A 18 -12.47 -6.26 18.45
N CYS A 19 -12.17 -6.40 19.74
CA CYS A 19 -10.85 -6.86 20.20
C CYS A 19 -10.56 -8.31 19.80
N SER A 20 -11.59 -9.17 19.69
CA SER A 20 -11.44 -10.54 19.20
C SER A 20 -11.23 -10.57 17.68
N SER A 21 -11.99 -9.80 16.90
CA SER A 21 -11.82 -9.70 15.44
C SER A 21 -10.50 -9.07 15.03
N ARG A 22 -10.07 -7.97 15.65
CA ARG A 22 -8.75 -7.36 15.35
C ARG A 22 -7.59 -8.31 15.67
N ARG A 23 -7.67 -9.04 16.80
CA ARG A 23 -6.70 -10.09 17.15
C ARG A 23 -6.72 -11.23 16.15
N HIS A 24 -7.90 -11.67 15.74
CA HIS A 24 -8.04 -12.71 14.72
C HIS A 24 -7.41 -12.28 13.39
N LEU A 25 -7.79 -11.12 12.87
CA LEU A 25 -7.27 -10.55 11.63
C LEU A 25 -5.73 -10.41 11.66
N SER A 26 -5.19 -9.97 12.81
CA SER A 26 -3.74 -9.96 13.04
C SER A 26 -3.14 -11.36 12.96
N SER A 27 -3.77 -12.35 13.60
CA SER A 27 -3.29 -13.75 13.58
C SER A 27 -3.29 -14.36 12.17
N VAL A 28 -4.23 -13.97 11.30
CA VAL A 28 -4.26 -14.41 9.90
C VAL A 28 -3.04 -13.86 9.15
N ILE A 29 -2.64 -12.60 9.38
CA ILE A 29 -1.39 -12.07 8.80
C ILE A 29 -0.16 -12.85 9.27
N PHE A 30 -0.08 -13.18 10.55
CA PHE A 30 1.02 -14.03 11.05
C PHE A 30 1.01 -15.43 10.41
N GLN A 31 -0.17 -16.01 10.15
CA GLN A 31 -0.29 -17.27 9.42
C GLN A 31 0.16 -17.13 7.96
N VAL A 32 -0.18 -16.03 7.28
CA VAL A 32 0.30 -15.74 5.92
C VAL A 32 1.82 -15.66 5.90
N LEU A 33 2.42 -14.84 6.76
CA LEU A 33 3.88 -14.70 6.84
C LEU A 33 4.56 -16.03 7.20
N GLU A 34 4.02 -16.78 8.15
CA GLU A 34 4.57 -18.07 8.54
C GLU A 34 4.46 -19.10 7.41
N SER A 35 3.35 -19.13 6.67
CA SER A 35 3.20 -20.02 5.51
C SER A 35 4.23 -19.72 4.41
N ILE A 36 4.54 -18.43 4.20
CA ILE A 36 5.58 -17.98 3.27
C ILE A 36 6.96 -18.46 3.77
N ARG A 37 7.26 -18.25 5.05
CA ARG A 37 8.53 -18.66 5.68
C ARG A 37 8.75 -20.17 5.63
N LEU A 38 7.68 -20.94 5.86
CA LEU A 38 7.68 -22.39 5.78
C LEU A 38 7.65 -22.90 4.33
N GLN A 39 7.43 -22.02 3.35
CA GLN A 39 7.22 -22.38 1.95
C GLN A 39 6.08 -23.40 1.77
N ASP A 40 5.08 -23.31 2.65
CA ASP A 40 3.95 -24.22 2.73
C ASP A 40 2.64 -23.42 2.64
N PRO A 41 2.09 -23.23 1.43
CA PRO A 41 0.83 -22.50 1.25
C PRO A 41 -0.39 -23.27 1.75
N ASP A 42 -0.30 -24.59 2.01
CA ASP A 42 -1.45 -25.43 2.34
C ASP A 42 -1.93 -25.20 3.78
N ILE A 43 -1.13 -24.54 4.61
CA ILE A 43 -1.53 -24.16 5.98
C ILE A 43 -2.40 -22.90 6.03
N LEU A 44 -2.55 -22.19 4.92
CA LEU A 44 -3.39 -21.01 4.85
C LEU A 44 -4.87 -21.39 5.01
N PRO A 45 -5.65 -20.65 5.82
CA PRO A 45 -7.09 -20.84 5.92
C PRO A 45 -7.79 -20.24 4.68
N LEU A 46 -7.58 -20.79 3.49
CA LEU A 46 -8.19 -20.28 2.25
C LEU A 46 -9.66 -20.69 2.15
N ALA A 47 -10.49 -19.81 1.61
CA ALA A 47 -11.84 -20.17 1.17
C ALA A 47 -11.79 -21.21 0.05
N THR A 48 -12.87 -21.99 -0.14
CA THR A 48 -12.94 -22.98 -1.23
C THR A 48 -12.68 -22.37 -2.61
N ILE A 49 -13.12 -21.12 -2.81
CA ILE A 49 -12.79 -20.30 -3.96
C ILE A 49 -12.29 -18.96 -3.41
N TYR A 50 -11.09 -18.57 -3.83
CA TYR A 50 -10.44 -17.33 -3.44
C TYR A 50 -9.84 -16.65 -4.66
N LYS A 51 -9.55 -15.35 -4.55
CA LYS A 51 -8.77 -14.58 -5.52
C LYS A 51 -7.39 -14.31 -4.95
N ALA A 52 -6.34 -14.41 -5.76
CA ALA A 52 -5.00 -14.07 -5.32
C ALA A 52 -4.13 -13.49 -6.43
N THR A 53 -3.32 -12.50 -6.08
CA THR A 53 -2.32 -11.88 -6.97
C THR A 53 -0.99 -11.69 -6.28
N GLU A 54 0.10 -11.78 -7.05
CA GLU A 54 1.44 -11.33 -6.65
C GLU A 54 1.93 -10.32 -7.70
N ASN A 55 2.35 -9.13 -7.25
CA ASN A 55 2.80 -8.03 -8.12
C ASN A 55 1.81 -7.78 -9.28
N SER A 56 0.52 -7.63 -8.96
CA SER A 56 -0.54 -7.38 -9.95
C SER A 56 -0.90 -8.55 -10.88
N HIS A 57 -0.28 -9.73 -10.73
CA HIS A 57 -0.54 -10.89 -11.57
C HIS A 57 -1.32 -11.98 -10.82
N PRO A 58 -2.45 -12.50 -11.38
CA PRO A 58 -3.15 -13.64 -10.81
C PRO A 58 -2.24 -14.85 -10.68
N SER A 59 -2.18 -15.41 -9.47
CA SER A 59 -1.40 -16.62 -9.20
C SER A 59 -1.99 -17.35 -8.00
N SER A 60 -1.88 -18.68 -7.97
CA SER A 60 -2.11 -19.42 -6.73
C SER A 60 -0.91 -19.27 -5.79
N PRO A 61 -1.10 -19.32 -4.46
CA PRO A 61 -0.01 -19.19 -3.48
C PRO A 61 1.16 -20.15 -3.74
N ALA A 62 0.88 -21.40 -4.13
CA ALA A 62 1.89 -22.40 -4.47
C ALA A 62 2.75 -22.05 -5.70
N MET A 63 2.29 -21.15 -6.56
CA MET A 63 3.01 -20.70 -7.75
C MET A 63 3.67 -19.33 -7.57
N MET A 64 3.27 -18.57 -6.54
CA MET A 64 3.84 -17.26 -6.23
C MET A 64 5.31 -17.37 -5.85
N THR A 65 6.06 -16.34 -6.21
CA THR A 65 7.49 -16.22 -5.87
C THR A 65 7.69 -16.18 -4.36
N ALA A 66 6.77 -15.53 -3.63
CA ALA A 66 6.79 -15.41 -2.18
C ALA A 66 7.04 -16.76 -1.48
N TRP A 67 6.23 -17.79 -1.78
CA TRP A 67 6.37 -19.12 -1.17
C TRP A 67 7.57 -19.92 -1.70
N ARG A 68 8.27 -19.45 -2.73
CA ARG A 68 9.37 -20.19 -3.37
C ARG A 68 10.75 -19.63 -3.04
N THR A 69 10.85 -18.32 -2.80
CA THR A 69 12.13 -17.62 -2.66
C THR A 69 12.34 -17.04 -1.28
N ILE A 70 11.28 -16.69 -0.56
CA ILE A 70 11.40 -16.10 0.78
C ILE A 70 11.79 -17.21 1.76
N THR A 71 12.82 -16.92 2.55
CA THR A 71 13.37 -17.83 3.57
C THR A 71 13.23 -17.27 4.98
N GLU A 72 13.08 -15.95 5.11
CA GLU A 72 12.85 -15.27 6.38
C GLU A 72 11.79 -14.20 6.21
N VAL A 73 10.98 -14.03 7.25
CA VAL A 73 9.97 -12.99 7.37
C VAL A 73 10.08 -12.37 8.75
N GLU A 74 9.95 -11.06 8.82
CA GLU A 74 9.86 -10.35 10.09
C GLU A 74 8.38 -10.08 10.44
N ALA A 75 8.11 -9.64 11.67
CA ALA A 75 6.77 -9.21 12.05
C ALA A 75 6.38 -7.94 11.27
N PRO A 76 5.10 -7.69 10.96
CA PRO A 76 4.71 -6.49 10.23
C PRO A 76 5.22 -5.20 10.88
N ALA A 77 5.92 -4.37 10.11
CA ALA A 77 6.28 -3.01 10.49
C ALA A 77 5.06 -2.08 10.49
N MET A 78 4.10 -2.37 9.60
CA MET A 78 2.81 -1.72 9.52
C MET A 78 1.71 -2.78 9.46
N LEU A 79 0.60 -2.53 10.16
CA LEU A 79 -0.58 -3.40 10.16
C LEU A 79 -1.85 -2.55 10.31
N ALA A 80 -2.51 -2.25 9.19
CA ALA A 80 -3.80 -1.56 9.17
C ALA A 80 -4.93 -2.59 9.13
N ILE A 81 -5.86 -2.52 10.07
CA ILE A 81 -6.93 -3.52 10.23
C ILE A 81 -8.30 -2.86 10.20
N ASP A 82 -9.14 -3.32 9.29
CA ASP A 82 -10.54 -2.94 9.18
C ASP A 82 -11.44 -4.06 9.72
N THR A 83 -12.00 -3.86 10.91
CA THR A 83 -12.88 -4.85 11.54
C THR A 83 -14.31 -4.84 11.00
N VAL A 84 -14.69 -3.84 10.21
CA VAL A 84 -16.03 -3.74 9.60
C VAL A 84 -16.03 -4.48 8.27
N GLN A 85 -15.00 -4.27 7.45
CA GLN A 85 -14.83 -5.01 6.21
C GLN A 85 -14.20 -6.39 6.42
N ASN A 86 -13.51 -6.66 7.53
CA ASN A 86 -12.67 -7.85 7.72
C ASN A 86 -11.49 -7.92 6.75
N SER A 87 -10.88 -6.77 6.48
CA SER A 87 -9.69 -6.65 5.63
C SER A 87 -8.49 -6.16 6.43
N VAL A 88 -7.30 -6.51 5.95
CA VAL A 88 -6.03 -6.14 6.59
C VAL A 88 -5.02 -5.78 5.53
N TYR A 89 -4.25 -4.73 5.76
CA TYR A 89 -3.05 -4.40 5.00
C TYR A 89 -1.82 -4.48 5.89
N PHE A 90 -0.72 -4.99 5.35
CA PHE A 90 0.54 -5.13 6.09
C PHE A 90 1.76 -4.79 5.23
N ILE A 91 2.85 -4.46 5.92
CA ILE A 91 4.19 -4.31 5.35
C ILE A 91 5.17 -5.02 6.25
N SER A 92 6.04 -5.85 5.69
CA SER A 92 7.08 -6.55 6.43
C SER A 92 8.40 -6.61 5.67
N ALA A 93 9.51 -6.66 6.42
CA ALA A 93 10.81 -7.03 5.89
C ALA A 93 10.85 -8.54 5.66
N ILE A 94 11.47 -8.94 4.55
CA ILE A 94 11.67 -10.33 4.17
C ILE A 94 13.10 -10.55 3.65
N SER A 95 13.57 -11.79 3.67
CA SER A 95 14.80 -12.21 3.01
C SER A 95 14.50 -13.23 1.93
N GLU A 96 14.97 -12.99 0.71
CA GLU A 96 14.94 -13.97 -0.38
C GLU A 96 16.32 -14.67 -0.44
N GLY A 97 16.42 -15.87 0.13
CA GLY A 97 17.69 -16.58 0.27
C GLY A 97 18.65 -15.91 1.25
N SER A 98 19.97 -16.03 1.02
CA SER A 98 20.98 -15.72 2.04
C SER A 98 21.54 -14.29 2.05
N ARG A 99 21.09 -13.38 1.15
CA ARG A 99 21.73 -12.05 1.00
C ARG A 99 20.81 -10.89 0.62
N SER A 100 19.67 -11.12 -0.03
CA SER A 100 18.77 -10.04 -0.47
C SER A 100 17.66 -9.83 0.55
N ARG A 101 17.59 -8.62 1.12
CA ARG A 101 16.44 -8.16 1.88
C ARG A 101 15.49 -7.40 0.95
N SER A 102 14.22 -7.68 1.09
CA SER A 102 13.13 -7.13 0.28
C SER A 102 12.00 -6.67 1.21
N ILE A 103 11.05 -5.93 0.67
CA ILE A 103 9.83 -5.53 1.40
C ILE A 103 8.65 -6.26 0.79
N LEU A 104 7.97 -7.04 1.62
CA LEU A 104 6.68 -7.65 1.31
C LEU A 104 5.58 -6.73 1.81
N ARG A 105 4.61 -6.46 0.94
CA ARG A 105 3.35 -5.82 1.33
C ARG A 105 2.21 -6.70 0.91
N GLY A 106 1.10 -6.55 1.58
CA GLY A 106 -0.10 -7.20 1.09
C GLY A 106 -1.36 -6.74 1.75
N ARG A 107 -2.46 -7.12 1.12
CA ARG A 107 -3.81 -6.94 1.61
C ARG A 107 -4.53 -8.29 1.57
N ILE A 108 -5.27 -8.59 2.61
CA ILE A 108 -6.17 -9.74 2.65
C ILE A 108 -7.61 -9.31 2.94
N GLN A 109 -8.55 -10.14 2.49
CA GLN A 109 -9.95 -10.12 2.88
C GLN A 109 -10.31 -11.44 3.55
N VAL A 110 -10.96 -11.38 4.71
CA VAL A 110 -11.41 -12.55 5.46
C VAL A 110 -12.94 -12.59 5.49
N VAL A 111 -13.52 -13.75 5.23
CA VAL A 111 -14.95 -14.03 5.40
C VAL A 111 -15.07 -15.40 6.06
N ASP A 112 -15.91 -15.52 7.08
CA ASP A 112 -16.09 -16.77 7.84
C ASP A 112 -14.77 -17.41 8.28
N TRP A 113 -13.83 -16.58 8.75
CA TRP A 113 -12.50 -17.00 9.22
C TRP A 113 -11.58 -17.56 8.12
N LEU A 114 -11.96 -17.41 6.84
CA LEU A 114 -11.21 -17.86 5.68
C LEU A 114 -10.76 -16.68 4.82
N ILE A 115 -9.55 -16.76 4.28
CA ILE A 115 -9.01 -15.80 3.31
C ILE A 115 -9.76 -16.00 1.99
N THR A 116 -10.49 -14.98 1.57
CA THR A 116 -11.20 -14.94 0.28
C THR A 116 -10.41 -14.17 -0.78
N GLU A 117 -9.56 -13.25 -0.34
CA GLU A 117 -8.71 -12.47 -1.22
C GLU A 117 -7.31 -12.31 -0.60
N LEU A 118 -6.27 -12.49 -1.42
CA LEU A 118 -4.87 -12.36 -1.06
C LEU A 118 -4.11 -11.57 -2.12
N GLU A 119 -3.70 -10.36 -1.81
CA GLU A 119 -3.02 -9.47 -2.73
C GLU A 119 -1.64 -9.15 -2.19
N LEU A 120 -0.57 -9.59 -2.86
CA LEU A 120 0.81 -9.44 -2.42
C LEU A 120 1.65 -8.62 -3.40
N PHE A 121 2.61 -7.88 -2.84
CA PHE A 121 3.60 -7.11 -3.59
C PHE A 121 4.98 -7.30 -2.97
N ILE A 122 5.99 -7.57 -3.78
CA ILE A 122 7.38 -7.74 -3.36
C ILE A 122 8.24 -6.70 -4.05
N ASN A 123 8.80 -5.78 -3.27
CA ASN A 123 9.79 -4.83 -3.77
C ASN A 123 11.20 -5.26 -3.35
N ARG A 124 12.09 -5.40 -4.33
CA ARG A 124 13.53 -5.73 -4.16
C ARG A 124 14.43 -4.50 -4.29
N SER A 125 13.81 -3.37 -4.60
CA SER A 125 14.39 -2.07 -4.89
C SER A 125 13.29 -1.02 -4.68
N ARG A 126 13.56 0.23 -5.08
CA ARG A 126 12.54 1.27 -5.22
C ARG A 126 11.36 0.78 -6.04
N GLY A 127 10.19 1.39 -5.84
CA GLY A 127 9.05 1.21 -6.73
C GLY A 127 9.40 1.67 -8.13
N ASP A 128 8.52 1.38 -9.07
CA ASP A 128 8.75 1.74 -10.47
C ASP A 128 8.58 3.26 -10.73
N ASP A 129 8.06 4.00 -9.74
CA ASP A 129 8.08 5.46 -9.65
C ASP A 129 9.44 6.01 -9.17
N GLY A 130 10.19 5.24 -8.36
CA GLY A 130 11.66 5.29 -8.33
C GLY A 130 12.32 6.18 -7.27
N PHE A 131 11.62 6.60 -6.20
CA PHE A 131 12.14 7.62 -5.28
C PHE A 131 12.81 7.06 -4.03
N ALA A 132 12.24 6.06 -3.35
CA ALA A 132 12.77 5.59 -2.07
C ALA A 132 12.66 4.07 -1.83
N PHE A 133 13.67 3.50 -1.16
CA PHE A 133 13.71 2.11 -0.72
C PHE A 133 14.67 1.93 0.45
N SER A 134 14.22 1.31 1.54
CA SER A 134 15.11 0.66 2.51
C SER A 134 14.36 -0.26 3.45
N VAL A 135 14.98 -1.42 3.68
CA VAL A 135 14.55 -2.38 4.68
C VAL A 135 15.03 -1.96 6.07
N GLU A 136 16.20 -1.32 6.16
CA GLU A 136 16.82 -0.86 7.40
C GLU A 136 15.98 0.23 8.09
N GLU A 137 15.45 1.16 7.32
CA GLU A 137 14.65 2.28 7.84
C GLU A 137 13.18 1.91 8.06
N LEU A 138 12.74 0.74 7.58
CA LEU A 138 11.35 0.31 7.55
C LEU A 138 10.68 0.44 8.93
N TYR A 139 11.21 -0.25 9.94
CA TYR A 139 10.57 -0.28 11.26
C TYR A 139 10.56 1.08 11.95
N ALA A 140 11.65 1.84 11.84
CA ALA A 140 11.72 3.18 12.46
C ALA A 140 10.67 4.12 11.83
N ASN A 141 10.52 4.08 10.51
CA ASN A 141 9.56 4.93 9.79
C ASN A 141 8.11 4.56 10.10
N TYR A 142 7.77 3.27 10.20
CA TYR A 142 6.38 2.86 10.47
C TYR A 142 6.04 2.83 11.96
N GLN A 143 7.00 2.73 12.88
CA GLN A 143 6.74 2.76 14.32
C GLN A 143 5.99 4.03 14.74
N THR A 144 6.36 5.18 14.16
CA THR A 144 5.67 6.46 14.40
C THR A 144 4.23 6.44 13.90
N LEU A 145 3.97 5.81 12.75
CA LEU A 145 2.63 5.74 12.17
C LEU A 145 1.73 4.73 12.92
N MET A 146 2.33 3.67 13.47
CA MET A 146 1.65 2.64 14.25
C MET A 146 1.33 3.06 15.70
N SER A 147 1.76 4.26 16.11
CA SER A 147 1.57 4.79 17.47
C SER A 147 0.93 6.17 17.41
N LEU A 148 -0.40 6.23 17.39
CA LEU A 148 -1.10 7.52 17.44
C LEU A 148 -0.70 8.31 18.70
N PRO A 149 -0.33 9.60 18.56
CA PRO A 149 -0.08 10.44 19.71
C PRO A 149 -1.33 10.53 20.62
N ALA A 150 -1.12 10.81 21.91
CA ALA A 150 -2.24 10.98 22.84
C ALA A 150 -3.05 12.26 22.51
N GLY A 151 -4.37 12.21 22.67
CA GLY A 151 -5.25 13.37 22.53
C GLY A 151 -5.57 13.79 21.08
N GLN A 152 -5.17 12.99 20.09
CA GLN A 152 -5.49 13.24 18.69
C GLN A 152 -6.99 13.02 18.41
N LYS A 153 -7.57 13.87 17.57
CA LYS A 153 -8.95 13.73 17.10
C LYS A 153 -8.98 12.71 15.96
N LYS A 154 -9.46 11.50 16.25
CA LYS A 154 -9.67 10.48 15.20
C LYS A 154 -10.78 10.92 14.25
N ALA A 155 -10.59 10.68 12.96
CA ALA A 155 -11.66 10.80 11.99
C ALA A 155 -12.67 9.65 12.16
N ASN A 156 -13.94 9.89 11.82
CA ASN A 156 -14.94 8.83 11.78
C ASN A 156 -14.84 8.05 10.45
N ARG A 157 -15.46 6.86 10.39
CA ARG A 157 -15.49 6.02 9.20
C ARG A 157 -15.95 6.75 7.94
N GLU A 158 -17.02 7.54 8.04
CA GLU A 158 -17.60 8.29 6.91
C GLU A 158 -16.58 9.26 6.30
N THR A 159 -15.78 9.93 7.13
CA THR A 159 -14.70 10.83 6.69
C THR A 159 -13.58 10.04 6.01
N LEU A 160 -13.18 8.90 6.58
CA LEU A 160 -12.15 8.03 6.00
C LEU A 160 -12.62 7.41 4.66
N GLU A 161 -13.90 7.05 4.56
CA GLU A 161 -14.50 6.56 3.31
C GLU A 161 -14.54 7.62 2.22
N ALA A 162 -14.81 8.88 2.58
CA ALA A 162 -14.77 10.01 1.66
C ALA A 162 -13.33 10.32 1.22
N LEU A 163 -12.37 10.28 2.14
CA LEU A 163 -10.94 10.40 1.83
C LEU A 163 -10.51 9.34 0.81
N GLY A 164 -10.83 8.07 1.03
CA GLY A 164 -10.43 6.98 0.13
C GLY A 164 -11.02 7.10 -1.27
N LYS A 165 -12.27 7.57 -1.41
CA LYS A 165 -12.89 7.86 -2.71
C LYS A 165 -12.20 9.02 -3.43
N ALA A 166 -11.75 10.02 -2.68
CA ALA A 166 -11.11 11.20 -3.23
C ALA A 166 -9.66 10.96 -3.67
N LEU A 167 -8.95 9.97 -3.10
CA LEU A 167 -7.55 9.66 -3.43
C LEU A 167 -7.30 9.59 -4.95
N TRP A 168 -8.16 8.85 -5.65
CA TRP A 168 -8.05 8.60 -7.09
C TRP A 168 -9.04 9.44 -7.93
N ASN A 169 -9.73 10.39 -7.30
CA ASN A 169 -10.67 11.29 -7.95
C ASN A 169 -10.36 12.75 -7.57
N PRO A 170 -9.53 13.47 -8.34
CA PRO A 170 -9.24 14.88 -8.11
C PRO A 170 -10.45 15.82 -8.25
N SER A 171 -11.55 15.34 -8.84
CA SER A 171 -12.80 16.11 -8.97
C SER A 171 -13.76 15.89 -7.78
N ASP A 172 -13.42 15.02 -6.83
CA ASP A 172 -14.20 14.84 -5.60
C ASP A 172 -14.17 16.10 -4.73
N ASN A 173 -15.23 16.34 -3.95
CA ASN A 173 -15.35 17.54 -3.14
C ASN A 173 -14.65 17.43 -1.77
N PHE A 174 -14.11 16.26 -1.43
CA PHE A 174 -13.33 16.08 -0.21
C PHE A 174 -11.99 16.80 -0.29
N THR A 175 -11.76 17.69 0.68
CA THR A 175 -10.49 18.39 0.86
C THR A 175 -9.79 17.89 2.13
N ALA A 176 -8.51 17.55 2.02
CA ALA A 176 -7.66 17.29 3.18
C ALA A 176 -6.67 18.45 3.35
N THR A 177 -6.55 18.98 4.56
CA THR A 177 -5.38 19.77 4.95
C THR A 177 -4.20 18.81 5.12
N VAL A 178 -3.00 19.19 4.69
CA VAL A 178 -1.79 18.40 4.91
C VAL A 178 -1.08 18.91 6.15
N SER A 179 -0.78 18.01 7.09
CA SER A 179 0.01 18.34 8.29
C SER A 179 1.42 18.79 7.91
N ASP A 180 1.96 19.78 8.62
CA ASP A 180 3.35 20.24 8.44
C ASP A 180 4.38 19.11 8.66
N ASN A 181 3.99 18.06 9.40
CA ASN A 181 4.83 16.90 9.69
C ASN A 181 4.38 15.66 8.91
N CYS A 182 3.59 15.82 7.84
CA CYS A 182 3.08 14.69 7.08
C CYS A 182 4.22 13.85 6.50
N GLN A 183 4.24 12.57 6.86
CA GLN A 183 5.29 11.65 6.43
C GLN A 183 4.97 11.08 5.05
N PHE A 184 5.78 11.42 4.05
CA PHE A 184 5.72 10.81 2.72
C PHE A 184 6.76 9.67 2.60
N THR A 185 6.30 8.44 2.41
CA THR A 185 7.16 7.25 2.25
C THR A 185 6.96 6.54 0.93
N GLU A 186 8.03 5.92 0.46
CA GLU A 186 8.02 4.93 -0.61
C GLU A 186 8.92 3.77 -0.19
N VAL A 187 8.43 2.55 -0.37
CA VAL A 187 9.13 1.28 -0.08
C VAL A 187 10.06 1.29 1.15
N GLY A 188 9.51 1.69 2.29
CA GLY A 188 10.22 1.61 3.58
C GLY A 188 11.04 2.83 3.96
N TRP A 189 11.31 3.76 3.04
CA TRP A 189 12.01 5.02 3.32
C TRP A 189 11.10 6.23 3.08
N LYS A 190 11.35 7.31 3.82
CA LYS A 190 10.88 8.66 3.48
C LYS A 190 11.43 9.16 2.12
N VAL A 191 10.58 9.76 1.31
CA VAL A 191 11.03 10.32 0.02
C VAL A 191 11.89 11.56 0.26
N VAL A 192 13.03 11.66 -0.42
CA VAL A 192 13.93 12.83 -0.36
C VAL A 192 14.23 13.34 -1.78
N ASP A 193 14.50 14.63 -1.91
CA ASP A 193 14.96 15.22 -3.16
C ASP A 193 16.48 15.08 -3.30
N THR A 194 16.90 14.19 -4.21
CA THR A 194 18.31 13.87 -4.42
C THR A 194 19.12 14.97 -5.15
N GLY A 195 18.49 16.06 -5.60
CA GLY A 195 19.19 17.32 -5.87
C GLY A 195 19.94 17.52 -7.16
N THR A 196 19.80 16.63 -8.14
CA THR A 196 20.46 16.88 -9.43
C THR A 196 19.76 18.00 -10.22
N TYR A 197 18.44 18.16 -10.04
CA TYR A 197 17.64 19.30 -10.53
C TYR A 197 16.66 19.85 -9.49
N GLY A 198 16.76 19.33 -8.26
CA GLY A 198 16.11 19.84 -7.08
C GLY A 198 17.10 20.56 -6.18
N ASN A 199 16.94 20.49 -4.86
CA ASN A 199 17.81 21.21 -3.92
C ASN A 199 18.90 20.35 -3.25
N GLY A 200 18.88 19.02 -3.45
CA GLY A 200 19.85 18.08 -2.86
C GLY A 200 19.67 17.92 -1.37
N SER A 201 18.46 18.20 -0.90
CA SER A 201 18.14 18.11 0.50
C SER A 201 18.04 16.66 0.92
N THR A 202 18.69 16.37 2.04
CA THR A 202 18.44 15.16 2.81
C THR A 202 17.16 15.27 3.65
N ASN A 203 16.47 16.42 3.61
CA ASN A 203 15.21 16.58 4.31
C ASN A 203 14.12 15.81 3.55
N PRO A 204 13.33 15.00 4.25
CA PRO A 204 12.16 14.36 3.68
C PRO A 204 11.21 15.35 3.02
N LEU A 205 10.66 14.97 1.86
CA LEU A 205 9.50 15.64 1.27
C LEU A 205 8.27 15.39 2.15
N GLY A 206 7.39 16.39 2.20
CA GLY A 206 6.06 16.25 2.80
C GLY A 206 5.10 15.57 1.84
N CYS A 207 3.93 15.19 2.35
CA CYS A 207 2.83 14.72 1.52
C CYS A 207 2.27 15.84 0.63
N SER A 208 1.50 15.47 -0.39
CA SER A 208 0.70 16.40 -1.18
C SER A 208 -0.78 15.99 -1.18
N TRP A 209 -1.65 16.99 -1.26
CA TRP A 209 -3.09 16.82 -1.51
C TRP A 209 -3.54 17.86 -2.53
N ASP A 210 -2.90 17.85 -3.70
CA ASP A 210 -3.18 18.80 -4.77
C ASP A 210 -4.20 18.24 -5.79
N SER A 211 -4.67 19.13 -6.67
CA SER A 211 -5.58 18.77 -7.76
C SER A 211 -4.90 18.07 -8.94
N THR A 212 -3.56 17.99 -8.94
CA THR A 212 -2.73 17.39 -9.98
C THR A 212 -2.28 15.99 -9.53
N ARG A 213 -3.25 15.16 -9.19
CA ARG A 213 -3.05 13.78 -8.76
C ARG A 213 -3.55 12.78 -9.82
N PRO A 214 -3.07 11.53 -9.79
CA PRO A 214 -3.57 10.47 -10.66
C PRO A 214 -5.10 10.34 -10.58
N TYR A 215 -5.73 10.06 -11.72
CA TYR A 215 -7.17 9.82 -11.83
C TYR A 215 -7.41 8.40 -12.32
N ASP A 216 -8.18 7.64 -11.55
CA ASP A 216 -8.66 6.31 -11.95
C ASP A 216 -10.15 6.21 -11.58
N PRO A 217 -11.08 6.22 -12.57
CA PRO A 217 -12.51 6.08 -12.32
C PRO A 217 -12.90 4.72 -11.76
N ASP A 218 -12.07 3.70 -11.97
CA ASP A 218 -12.31 2.32 -11.54
C ASP A 218 -11.48 1.96 -10.30
N ALA A 219 -10.88 2.97 -9.64
CA ALA A 219 -10.09 2.77 -8.44
C ALA A 219 -10.87 2.02 -7.36
N ARG A 220 -10.23 1.02 -6.78
CA ARG A 220 -10.73 0.29 -5.62
C ARG A 220 -10.49 1.13 -4.37
N ALA A 221 -11.43 2.04 -4.11
CA ALA A 221 -11.43 2.86 -2.90
C ALA A 221 -11.74 2.02 -1.66
N ASN A 222 -11.18 2.41 -0.52
CA ASN A 222 -11.55 1.87 0.80
C ASN A 222 -11.37 0.35 0.92
N LEU A 223 -10.23 -0.17 0.46
CA LEU A 223 -9.85 -1.58 0.60
C LEU A 223 -9.61 -1.98 2.06
N VAL A 224 -9.10 -1.05 2.86
CA VAL A 224 -8.93 -1.17 4.31
C VAL A 224 -9.17 0.21 4.93
N ILE A 225 -10.06 0.29 5.92
CA ILE A 225 -10.22 1.47 6.78
C ILE A 225 -9.94 1.07 8.24
N ASP A 226 -8.80 1.52 8.75
CA ASP A 226 -8.44 1.34 10.16
C ASP A 226 -8.84 2.56 10.97
N GLU A 227 -10.05 2.57 11.53
CA GLU A 227 -10.55 3.66 12.38
C GLU A 227 -9.73 3.85 13.66
N GLU A 228 -9.01 2.82 14.11
CA GLU A 228 -8.19 2.93 15.32
C GLU A 228 -6.97 3.80 15.08
N LEU A 229 -6.31 3.66 13.92
CA LEU A 229 -5.07 4.34 13.56
C LEU A 229 -5.25 5.45 12.50
N GLY A 230 -6.46 5.57 11.93
CA GLY A 230 -6.79 6.53 10.88
C GLY A 230 -6.24 6.16 9.50
N PHE A 231 -5.93 4.88 9.23
CA PHE A 231 -5.42 4.48 7.92
C PHE A 231 -6.54 4.25 6.92
N VAL A 232 -6.29 4.62 5.67
CA VAL A 232 -7.09 4.24 4.51
C VAL A 232 -6.16 3.67 3.45
N VAL A 233 -6.51 2.50 2.92
CA VAL A 233 -5.82 1.86 1.80
C VAL A 233 -6.75 1.86 0.60
N SER A 234 -6.26 2.33 -0.54
CA SER A 234 -6.96 2.29 -1.82
C SER A 234 -6.01 1.86 -2.93
N SER A 235 -6.54 1.28 -4.00
CA SER A 235 -5.75 0.88 -5.15
C SER A 235 -6.29 1.53 -6.41
N GLY A 236 -5.38 2.07 -7.23
CA GLY A 236 -5.71 2.61 -8.54
C GLY A 236 -4.71 2.15 -9.60
N MET A 237 -5.16 2.14 -10.85
CA MET A 237 -4.37 1.87 -12.02
C MET A 237 -4.47 3.02 -13.01
N VAL A 238 -3.33 3.57 -13.41
CA VAL A 238 -3.28 4.70 -14.34
C VAL A 238 -2.35 4.42 -15.51
N GLN A 239 -2.77 4.89 -16.68
CA GLN A 239 -1.89 4.92 -17.85
C GLN A 239 -0.85 6.01 -17.69
N GLY A 240 0.32 5.79 -18.25
CA GLY A 240 1.41 6.73 -18.22
C GLY A 240 2.62 6.22 -18.98
N LYS A 241 3.72 6.94 -18.82
CA LYS A 241 4.95 6.66 -19.54
C LYS A 241 6.11 6.50 -18.57
N VAL A 242 6.91 5.47 -18.82
CA VAL A 242 8.18 5.27 -18.13
C VAL A 242 9.22 6.13 -18.82
N TYR A 243 9.80 7.06 -18.08
CA TYR A 243 10.86 7.92 -18.53
C TYR A 243 12.19 7.49 -17.91
N PRO A 244 13.33 7.68 -18.62
CA PRO A 244 14.63 7.67 -17.95
C PRO A 244 14.61 8.75 -16.87
N TYR A 245 15.13 8.41 -15.70
CA TYR A 245 15.36 9.33 -14.59
C TYR A 245 16.85 9.29 -14.25
N TYR A 246 17.31 10.16 -13.35
CA TYR A 246 18.74 10.35 -13.07
C TYR A 246 19.56 9.04 -12.93
N GLY A 247 20.74 9.01 -13.55
CA GLY A 247 21.67 7.88 -13.45
C GLY A 247 21.14 6.61 -14.13
N ASN A 248 20.99 5.53 -13.36
CA ASN A 248 20.47 4.24 -13.80
C ASN A 248 19.02 3.99 -13.36
N ILE A 249 18.25 5.05 -13.11
CA ILE A 249 16.89 4.99 -12.58
C ILE A 249 15.91 5.31 -13.70
N SER A 250 14.72 4.72 -13.68
CA SER A 250 13.56 5.16 -14.47
C SER A 250 12.46 5.65 -13.54
N THR A 251 11.57 6.50 -14.04
CA THR A 251 10.41 6.97 -13.30
C THR A 251 9.16 6.85 -14.16
N PHE A 252 8.08 6.36 -13.59
CA PHE A 252 6.77 6.36 -14.21
C PHE A 252 6.04 7.69 -13.94
N ILE A 253 5.52 8.31 -15.00
CA ILE A 253 4.72 9.53 -14.90
C ILE A 253 3.34 9.26 -15.52
N PRO A 254 2.24 9.38 -14.76
CA PRO A 254 0.88 9.23 -15.26
C PRO A 254 0.56 10.19 -16.41
N ASP A 255 -0.33 9.79 -17.32
CA ASP A 255 -0.77 10.62 -18.45
C ASP A 255 -1.53 11.87 -18.02
N SER A 256 -2.18 11.85 -16.85
CA SER A 256 -2.84 13.03 -16.29
C SER A 256 -1.86 14.12 -15.84
N MET A 257 -0.57 13.82 -15.74
CA MET A 257 0.48 14.72 -15.24
C MET A 257 1.30 15.32 -16.41
N HIS A 258 0.62 15.96 -17.36
CA HIS A 258 1.23 16.49 -18.60
C HIS A 258 2.42 17.43 -18.35
N THR A 259 2.31 18.34 -17.38
CA THR A 259 3.40 19.28 -17.04
C THR A 259 4.68 18.56 -16.64
N GLN A 260 4.56 17.45 -15.90
CA GLN A 260 5.68 16.63 -15.45
C GLN A 260 6.26 15.83 -16.62
N GLN A 261 5.42 15.28 -17.51
CA GLN A 261 5.89 14.63 -18.73
C GLN A 261 6.64 15.61 -19.64
N ASP A 262 6.10 16.82 -19.88
CA ASP A 262 6.73 17.86 -20.71
C ASP A 262 8.09 18.28 -20.14
N ALA A 263 8.19 18.47 -18.83
CA ALA A 263 9.45 18.76 -18.15
C ALA A 263 10.47 17.62 -18.34
N GLN A 264 10.00 16.37 -18.29
CA GLN A 264 10.85 15.20 -18.49
C GLN A 264 11.34 15.08 -19.94
N GLU A 265 10.51 15.41 -20.94
CA GLU A 265 10.91 15.46 -22.35
C GLU A 265 12.00 16.51 -22.59
N VAL A 266 11.87 17.69 -21.99
CA VAL A 266 12.91 18.75 -22.06
C VAL A 266 14.22 18.26 -21.44
N TRP A 267 14.14 17.59 -20.29
CA TRP A 267 15.30 17.01 -19.62
C TRP A 267 16.01 15.97 -20.50
N ILE A 268 15.27 15.03 -21.08
CA ILE A 268 15.81 13.99 -21.97
C ILE A 268 16.57 14.61 -23.13
N ASN A 269 15.99 15.61 -23.78
CA ASN A 269 16.64 16.27 -24.92
C ASN A 269 17.93 16.99 -24.50
N THR A 270 17.93 17.61 -23.31
CA THR A 270 19.11 18.26 -22.74
C THR A 270 20.22 17.26 -22.48
N VAL A 271 19.91 16.15 -21.83
CA VAL A 271 20.88 15.11 -21.46
C VAL A 271 21.39 14.35 -22.69
N LYS A 272 20.49 14.03 -23.64
CA LYS A 272 20.86 13.44 -24.94
C LYS A 272 21.86 14.32 -25.70
N GLY A 273 21.72 15.64 -25.62
CA GLY A 273 22.66 16.60 -26.23
C GLY A 273 24.08 16.56 -25.65
N GLN A 274 24.28 15.99 -24.45
CA GLN A 274 25.60 15.86 -23.82
C GLN A 274 26.41 14.67 -24.36
N GLY A 275 25.74 13.68 -24.99
CA GLY A 275 26.38 12.62 -25.77
C GLY A 275 27.13 11.51 -25.00
N SER A 276 27.05 11.49 -23.66
CA SER A 276 27.84 10.58 -22.81
C SER A 276 27.04 9.60 -21.96
N VAL A 277 25.72 9.51 -22.15
CA VAL A 277 24.84 8.67 -21.33
C VAL A 277 23.89 7.80 -22.16
N SER A 278 23.63 6.59 -21.67
CA SER A 278 22.56 5.73 -22.17
C SER A 278 21.25 6.13 -21.51
N LEU A 279 20.23 6.40 -22.32
CA LEU A 279 18.89 6.75 -21.83
C LEU A 279 17.89 5.69 -22.26
N LEU A 280 17.01 5.29 -21.34
CA LEU A 280 15.80 4.54 -21.66
C LEU A 280 14.97 5.37 -22.64
N SER A 281 14.48 4.76 -23.72
CA SER A 281 13.46 5.42 -24.55
C SER A 281 12.16 5.46 -23.77
N PRO A 282 11.45 6.60 -23.72
CA PRO A 282 10.14 6.63 -23.10
C PRO A 282 9.20 5.57 -23.70
N THR A 283 8.53 4.81 -22.83
CA THR A 283 7.60 3.73 -23.23
C THR A 283 6.35 3.74 -22.39
N GLU A 284 5.20 3.49 -23.03
CA GLU A 284 3.91 3.39 -22.36
C GLU A 284 3.86 2.21 -21.38
N ALA A 285 3.21 2.41 -20.24
CA ALA A 285 2.97 1.40 -19.23
C ALA A 285 1.68 1.72 -18.46
N THR A 286 1.19 0.74 -17.70
CA THR A 286 0.14 0.98 -16.70
C THR A 286 0.74 0.79 -15.32
N GLY A 287 0.66 1.83 -14.48
CA GLY A 287 1.09 1.79 -13.08
C GLY A 287 -0.07 1.43 -12.17
N GLU A 288 0.07 0.36 -11.38
CA GLU A 288 -0.79 0.07 -10.24
C GLU A 288 -0.13 0.56 -8.96
N ASN A 289 -0.90 1.25 -8.12
CA ASN A 289 -0.44 1.70 -6.81
C ASN A 289 -1.47 1.31 -5.75
N MET A 290 -1.03 0.59 -4.73
CA MET A 290 -1.77 0.43 -3.48
C MET A 290 -1.34 1.55 -2.52
N GLU A 291 -2.08 2.66 -2.60
CA GLU A 291 -1.84 3.87 -1.86
C GLU A 291 -2.36 3.76 -0.43
N VAL A 292 -1.54 4.20 0.53
CA VAL A 292 -1.91 4.20 1.94
C VAL A 292 -1.78 5.60 2.49
N VAL A 293 -2.83 6.07 3.15
CA VAL A 293 -2.84 7.36 3.83
C VAL A 293 -3.21 7.21 5.29
N GLN A 294 -2.71 8.10 6.14
CA GLN A 294 -3.12 8.24 7.54
C GLN A 294 -3.76 9.60 7.75
N TYR A 295 -4.92 9.64 8.42
CA TYR A 295 -5.70 10.85 8.60
C TYR A 295 -6.27 10.95 10.02
N TYR A 296 -5.91 12.03 10.71
CA TYR A 296 -6.43 12.43 12.02
C TYR A 296 -6.20 13.94 12.23
N ASN A 297 -6.87 14.53 13.22
CA ASN A 297 -6.95 15.99 13.41
C ASN A 297 -7.47 16.77 12.21
N ASP A 298 -8.33 16.14 11.41
CA ASP A 298 -8.82 16.72 10.15
C ASP A 298 -7.68 17.01 9.14
N GLU A 299 -6.53 16.34 9.29
CA GLU A 299 -5.32 16.51 8.49
C GLU A 299 -4.79 15.18 7.97
N LEU A 300 -4.16 15.20 6.80
CA LEU A 300 -3.34 14.13 6.26
C LEU A 300 -2.00 14.10 7.01
N GLN A 301 -1.66 12.94 7.57
CA GLN A 301 -0.51 12.74 8.47
C GLN A 301 0.53 11.81 7.87
N ALA A 302 0.13 10.94 6.95
CA ALA A 302 1.06 10.15 6.15
C ALA A 302 0.48 9.86 4.78
N LEU A 303 1.38 9.71 3.81
CA LEU A 303 1.13 9.25 2.46
C LEU A 303 2.19 8.22 2.11
N GLN A 304 1.77 7.09 1.57
CA GLN A 304 2.65 6.04 1.09
C GLN A 304 2.27 5.68 -0.34
N LEU A 305 3.28 5.74 -1.22
CA LEU A 305 3.17 5.32 -2.62
C LEU A 305 4.04 4.09 -2.88
N ASN A 306 3.64 3.31 -3.88
CA ASN A 306 4.43 2.24 -4.47
C ASN A 306 3.81 1.78 -5.78
N VAL A 307 4.43 2.21 -6.87
CA VAL A 307 3.96 1.86 -8.19
C VAL A 307 4.60 0.55 -8.64
N PHE A 308 3.76 -0.36 -9.14
CA PHE A 308 4.17 -1.51 -9.94
C PHE A 308 3.70 -1.33 -11.38
N LEU A 309 4.60 -1.55 -12.32
CA LEU A 309 4.29 -1.44 -13.74
C LEU A 309 3.86 -2.77 -14.33
N THR A 310 2.87 -2.65 -15.20
CA THR A 310 2.43 -3.70 -16.10
C THR A 310 2.49 -3.19 -17.54
N GLY A 311 2.16 -4.06 -18.50
CA GLY A 311 2.06 -3.64 -19.91
C GLY A 311 1.08 -2.49 -20.10
N PRO A 312 1.21 -1.71 -21.18
CA PRO A 312 0.29 -0.61 -21.46
C PRO A 312 -1.14 -1.12 -21.68
N ASN A 313 -2.13 -0.30 -21.29
CA ASN A 313 -3.56 -0.59 -21.39
C ASN A 313 -4.03 -1.81 -20.58
N MET A 314 -3.27 -2.21 -19.55
CA MET A 314 -3.71 -3.26 -18.61
C MET A 314 -4.76 -2.72 -17.65
N THR A 315 -5.63 -3.60 -17.17
CA THR A 315 -6.64 -3.32 -16.14
C THR A 315 -6.42 -4.21 -14.92
N SER A 316 -7.02 -3.84 -13.79
CA SER A 316 -6.83 -4.59 -12.54
C SER A 316 -7.40 -5.99 -12.67
N ALA A 317 -6.66 -6.99 -12.19
CA ALA A 317 -7.16 -8.35 -12.07
C ALA A 317 -8.27 -8.52 -11.01
N TRP A 318 -8.56 -7.45 -10.27
CA TRP A 318 -9.54 -7.43 -9.20
C TRP A 318 -10.92 -6.90 -9.62
N LEU A 319 -11.02 -6.30 -10.82
CA LEU A 319 -12.24 -5.71 -11.39
C LEU A 319 -12.90 -6.63 -12.42
#